data_AF-A0A7J6MPZ7-F1
#
_entry.id   AF-A0A7J6MPZ7-F1
#
_cell.length_a   1.000
_cell.length_b   1.000
_cell.length_c   1.000
_cell.angle_alpha   90.00
_cell.angle_beta   90.00
_cell.angle_gamma   90.00
#
_symmetry.space_group_name_H-M   'P 1'
#
loop_
_entity.id
_entity.type
_entity.pdbx_description
1 polymer ?
#
loop_
_entity_poly.entity_id
_entity_poly.type
_entity_poly.pdbx_seq_one_letter_code
_entity_poly.pdbx_strand_id
1 'polypeptide(L)'
;MGGDASLSGRQQARHSALFDFICQPMKQLACWQLVAGCLWMAACAYVNCISQIYVDKFQNEHYHGRTPELLPDLGFYFLPHIEIPHLADYWNVAIVVGTMVPVVLFHPKRRKVILRFLAIQGSVFLLRSATIIVTLLPPPYQLCVNVSSPDENVFLEAVKIVLGIRFTCGDILFSGHAANFTLMALIWSEYGYGFLAVDASTALPLICDRPCMSHAQPLGDIQH
;
A
#
# COMPACT_ATOMS: atom_id res chain seq x y z
N MET A 1 21.41 -13.62 49.70
CA MET A 1 21.02 -14.31 48.45
C MET A 1 19.53 -14.10 48.16
N GLY A 2 19.08 -12.86 47.95
CA GLY A 2 17.64 -12.54 47.79
C GLY A 2 17.28 -11.62 46.61
N GLY A 3 18.25 -11.27 45.75
CA GLY A 3 18.04 -10.32 44.65
C GLY A 3 17.47 -10.96 43.37
N ASP A 4 17.81 -12.22 43.09
CA ASP A 4 17.58 -12.80 41.76
C ASP A 4 16.11 -13.19 41.50
N ALA A 5 15.35 -13.55 42.54
CA ALA A 5 13.94 -13.90 42.42
C ALA A 5 13.04 -12.69 42.07
N SER A 6 13.41 -11.48 42.51
CA SER A 6 12.64 -10.25 42.25
C SER A 6 12.82 -9.75 40.81
N LEU A 7 14.03 -9.90 40.26
CA LEU A 7 14.35 -9.56 38.86
C LEU A 7 13.64 -10.51 37.88
N SER A 8 13.66 -11.83 38.16
CA SER A 8 12.95 -12.82 37.35
C SER A 8 11.44 -12.57 37.30
N GLY A 9 10.83 -12.16 38.43
CA GLY A 9 9.39 -11.84 38.48
C GLY A 9 8.99 -10.60 37.67
N ARG A 10 9.82 -9.54 37.69
CA ARG A 10 9.57 -8.34 36.86
C ARG A 10 9.79 -8.60 35.37
N GLN A 11 10.80 -9.39 35.01
CA GLN A 11 11.02 -9.79 33.61
C GLN A 11 9.86 -10.63 33.08
N GLN A 12 9.36 -11.59 33.86
CA GLN A 12 8.22 -12.42 33.49
C GLN A 12 6.95 -11.57 33.29
N ALA A 13 6.65 -10.64 34.22
CA ALA A 13 5.49 -9.76 34.15
C ALA A 13 5.56 -8.76 32.97
N ARG A 14 6.76 -8.29 32.62
CA ARG A 14 6.96 -7.41 31.46
C ARG A 14 6.81 -8.16 30.14
N HIS A 15 7.22 -9.43 30.10
CA HIS A 15 7.07 -10.28 28.92
C HIS A 15 5.60 -10.67 28.67
N SER A 16 4.85 -10.98 29.74
CA SER A 16 3.40 -11.23 29.63
C SER A 16 2.62 -9.97 29.25
N ALA A 17 2.95 -8.80 29.81
CA ALA A 17 2.31 -7.54 29.43
C ALA A 17 2.58 -7.12 27.97
N LEU A 18 3.82 -7.32 27.48
CA LEU A 18 4.16 -7.10 26.08
C LEU A 18 3.41 -8.08 25.16
N PHE A 19 3.34 -9.35 25.57
CA PHE A 19 2.61 -10.38 24.83
C PHE A 19 1.12 -10.05 24.75
N ASP A 20 0.50 -9.61 25.85
CA ASP A 20 -0.92 -9.22 25.86
C ASP A 20 -1.16 -7.96 25.03
N PHE A 21 -0.23 -6.98 25.06
CA PHE A 21 -0.28 -5.78 24.23
C PHE A 21 -0.23 -6.10 22.73
N ILE A 22 0.48 -7.15 22.32
CA ILE A 22 0.57 -7.59 20.91
C ILE A 22 -0.55 -8.57 20.54
N CYS A 23 -0.97 -9.44 21.45
CA CYS A 23 -1.90 -10.53 21.15
C CYS A 23 -3.37 -10.08 21.18
N GLN A 24 -3.73 -9.11 22.02
CA GLN A 24 -5.06 -8.51 22.02
C GLN A 24 -5.44 -7.81 20.68
N PRO A 25 -4.58 -6.97 20.06
CA PRO A 25 -4.90 -6.39 18.76
C PRO A 25 -5.09 -7.44 17.67
N MET A 26 -4.24 -8.47 17.63
CA MET A 26 -4.34 -9.53 16.61
C MET A 26 -5.67 -10.31 16.70
N LYS A 27 -6.12 -10.64 17.92
CA LYS A 27 -7.42 -11.32 18.12
C LYS A 27 -8.61 -10.46 17.67
N GLN A 28 -8.54 -9.14 17.84
CA GLN A 28 -9.60 -8.22 17.37
C GLN A 28 -9.59 -7.98 15.85
N LEU A 29 -8.46 -8.25 15.19
CA LEU A 29 -8.31 -8.21 13.74
C LEU A 29 -8.81 -9.51 13.07
N ALA A 30 -8.73 -10.64 13.77
CA ALA A 30 -9.19 -11.95 13.31
C ALA A 30 -10.73 -11.97 13.14
N CYS A 31 -11.20 -11.57 11.97
CA CYS A 31 -12.59 -11.59 11.56
C CYS A 31 -12.67 -12.03 10.10
N TRP A 32 -13.80 -12.62 9.71
CA TRP A 32 -14.08 -13.01 8.33
C TRP A 32 -13.91 -11.85 7.33
N GLN A 33 -14.18 -10.62 7.75
CA GLN A 33 -13.99 -9.42 6.92
C GLN A 33 -12.52 -9.21 6.54
N LEU A 34 -11.58 -9.49 7.43
CA LEU A 34 -10.15 -9.36 7.15
C LEU A 34 -9.71 -10.44 6.17
N VAL A 35 -10.18 -11.67 6.37
CA VAL A 35 -9.93 -12.79 5.44
C VAL A 35 -10.45 -12.43 4.05
N ALA A 36 -11.70 -11.96 3.95
CA ALA A 36 -12.28 -11.51 2.68
C ALA A 36 -11.48 -10.37 2.03
N GLY A 37 -11.01 -9.39 2.81
CA GLY A 37 -10.17 -8.29 2.32
C GLY A 37 -8.80 -8.76 1.81
N CYS A 38 -8.16 -9.69 2.52
CA CYS A 38 -6.89 -10.29 2.10
C CYS A 38 -7.06 -11.12 0.83
N LEU A 39 -8.14 -11.90 0.73
CA LEU A 39 -8.47 -12.67 -0.48
C LEU A 39 -8.74 -11.76 -1.67
N TRP A 40 -9.49 -10.67 -1.47
CA TRP A 40 -9.73 -9.66 -2.50
C TRP A 40 -8.42 -9.06 -2.99
N MET A 41 -7.57 -8.58 -2.08
CA MET A 41 -6.29 -7.99 -2.43
C MET A 41 -5.39 -9.00 -3.16
N ALA A 42 -5.32 -10.24 -2.69
CA ALA A 42 -4.52 -11.30 -3.31
C ALA A 42 -5.02 -11.63 -4.72
N ALA A 43 -6.33 -11.74 -4.91
CA ALA A 43 -6.93 -11.98 -6.22
C ALA A 43 -6.62 -10.82 -7.19
N CYS A 44 -6.78 -9.57 -6.75
CA CYS A 44 -6.48 -8.40 -7.57
C CYS A 44 -4.98 -8.28 -7.90
N ALA A 45 -4.11 -8.55 -6.92
CA ALA A 45 -2.66 -8.57 -7.12
C ALA A 45 -2.25 -9.65 -8.11
N TYR A 46 -2.87 -10.82 -8.06
CA TYR A 46 -2.63 -11.91 -8.99
C TYR A 46 -3.03 -11.54 -10.42
N VAL A 47 -4.22 -10.94 -10.60
CA VAL A 47 -4.65 -10.42 -11.91
C VAL A 47 -3.66 -9.40 -12.45
N ASN A 48 -3.20 -8.47 -11.61
CA ASN A 48 -2.18 -7.48 -11.98
C ASN A 48 -0.85 -8.11 -12.42
N CYS A 49 -0.41 -9.18 -11.76
CA CYS A 49 0.81 -9.90 -12.15
C CYS A 49 0.62 -10.64 -13.48
N ILE A 50 -0.54 -11.28 -13.69
CA ILE A 50 -0.86 -11.93 -14.98
C ILE A 50 -0.86 -10.90 -16.10
N SER A 51 -1.51 -9.75 -15.91
CA SER A 51 -1.54 -8.67 -16.91
C SER A 51 -0.14 -8.20 -17.28
N GLN A 52 0.76 -8.06 -16.30
CA GLN A 52 2.15 -7.68 -16.57
C GLN A 52 2.88 -8.72 -17.41
N ILE A 53 2.83 -10.00 -17.05
CA ILE A 53 3.50 -11.09 -17.81
C ILE A 53 2.92 -11.19 -19.21
N TYR A 54 1.61 -11.07 -19.35
CA TYR A 54 0.96 -11.14 -20.65
C TYR A 54 1.51 -10.08 -21.59
N VAL A 55 1.62 -8.83 -21.12
CA VAL A 55 2.21 -7.74 -21.91
C VAL A 55 3.70 -7.97 -22.16
N ASP A 56 4.44 -8.45 -21.16
CA ASP A 56 5.87 -8.72 -21.28
C ASP A 56 6.16 -9.78 -22.36
N LYS A 57 5.36 -10.86 -22.41
CA LYS A 57 5.46 -11.91 -23.43
C LYS A 57 5.03 -11.40 -24.81
N PHE A 58 3.92 -10.67 -24.87
CA PHE A 58 3.45 -10.06 -26.12
C PHE A 58 4.50 -9.13 -26.72
N GLN A 59 5.16 -8.32 -25.90
CA GLN A 59 6.25 -7.44 -26.33
C GLN A 59 7.48 -8.24 -26.79
N ASN A 60 7.91 -9.25 -26.04
CA ASN A 60 9.03 -10.09 -26.46
C ASN A 60 8.78 -10.76 -27.82
N GLU A 61 7.56 -11.25 -28.06
CA GLU A 61 7.17 -11.84 -29.34
C GLU A 61 7.15 -10.78 -30.45
N HIS A 62 6.52 -9.63 -30.21
CA HIS A 62 6.38 -8.57 -31.21
C HIS A 62 7.72 -7.96 -31.63
N TYR A 63 8.65 -7.80 -30.68
CA TYR A 63 9.96 -7.21 -30.94
C TYR A 63 11.04 -8.24 -31.32
N HIS A 64 10.78 -9.55 -31.23
CA HIS A 64 11.73 -10.63 -31.59
C HIS A 64 13.16 -10.43 -31.01
N GLY A 65 13.28 -9.90 -29.79
CA GLY A 65 14.57 -9.60 -29.17
C GLY A 65 15.29 -8.36 -29.73
N ARG A 66 14.65 -7.56 -30.60
CA ARG A 66 15.11 -6.21 -30.94
C ARG A 66 14.79 -5.26 -29.80
N THR A 67 15.66 -4.30 -29.56
CA THR A 67 15.41 -3.22 -28.60
C THR A 67 14.24 -2.37 -29.10
N PRO A 68 13.12 -2.27 -28.35
CA PRO A 68 12.03 -1.39 -28.74
C PRO A 68 12.53 0.06 -28.79
N GLU A 69 11.97 0.85 -29.70
CA GLU A 69 12.22 2.30 -29.73
C GLU A 69 11.68 2.89 -28.42
N LEU A 70 12.55 3.59 -27.69
CA LEU A 70 12.24 4.09 -26.36
C LEU A 70 11.19 5.17 -26.46
N LEU A 71 10.22 5.12 -25.55
CA LEU A 71 9.21 6.17 -25.49
C LEU A 71 9.88 7.49 -25.08
N PRO A 72 9.79 8.57 -25.88
CA PRO A 72 10.40 9.84 -25.53
C PRO A 72 9.65 10.46 -24.35
N ASP A 73 10.27 10.42 -23.17
CA ASP A 73 9.75 11.03 -21.95
C ASP A 73 10.56 12.30 -21.63
N LEU A 74 9.84 13.42 -21.53
CA LEU A 74 10.43 14.72 -21.19
C LEU A 74 11.07 14.71 -19.79
N GLY A 75 10.57 13.87 -18.88
CA GLY A 75 11.14 13.67 -17.55
C GLY A 75 12.56 13.12 -17.61
N PHE A 76 12.80 12.09 -18.43
CA PHE A 76 14.14 11.51 -18.62
C PHE A 76 15.11 12.45 -19.33
N TYR A 77 14.62 13.48 -20.04
CA TYR A 77 15.46 14.51 -20.64
C TYR A 77 15.96 15.53 -19.59
N PHE A 78 15.10 15.92 -18.64
CA PHE A 78 15.43 16.96 -17.66
C PHE A 78 16.02 16.45 -16.34
N LEU A 79 15.67 15.24 -15.90
CA LEU A 79 16.14 14.70 -14.63
C LEU A 79 17.39 13.83 -14.82
N PRO A 80 18.44 14.03 -13.98
CA PRO A 80 19.62 13.18 -14.02
C PRO A 80 19.27 11.75 -13.61
N HIS A 81 19.90 10.78 -14.26
CA HIS A 81 19.70 9.37 -13.94
C HIS A 81 20.25 9.05 -12.54
N ILE A 82 19.45 8.35 -11.73
CA ILE A 82 19.81 7.89 -10.39
C ILE A 82 20.08 6.38 -10.47
N GLU A 83 21.35 5.98 -10.33
CA GLU A 83 21.82 4.59 -10.51
C GLU A 83 21.66 3.70 -9.27
N ILE A 84 20.81 4.05 -8.31
CA ILE A 84 20.66 3.27 -7.08
C ILE A 84 19.61 2.17 -7.33
N PRO A 85 20.02 0.90 -7.56
CA PRO A 85 19.07 -0.17 -7.78
C PRO A 85 18.21 -0.36 -6.53
N HIS A 86 16.93 -0.71 -6.72
CA HIS A 86 15.99 -1.03 -5.64
C HIS A 86 15.70 0.09 -4.63
N LEU A 87 16.13 1.33 -4.88
CA LEU A 87 15.86 2.45 -3.98
C LEU A 87 14.36 2.63 -3.72
N ALA A 88 13.55 2.55 -4.78
CA ALA A 88 12.11 2.66 -4.70
C ALA A 88 11.49 1.51 -3.88
N ASP A 89 12.02 0.29 -4.00
CA ASP A 89 11.54 -0.88 -3.27
C ASP A 89 11.79 -0.72 -1.77
N TYR A 90 13.01 -0.32 -1.38
CA TYR A 90 13.36 -0.06 0.01
C TYR A 90 12.52 1.07 0.61
N TRP A 91 12.32 2.15 -0.13
CA TRP A 91 11.51 3.28 0.33
C TRP A 91 10.04 2.90 0.49
N ASN A 92 9.50 2.11 -0.42
CA ASN A 92 8.15 1.57 -0.34
C ASN A 92 7.96 0.68 0.89
N VAL A 93 8.87 -0.26 1.14
CA VAL A 93 8.82 -1.09 2.35
C VAL A 93 8.91 -0.20 3.60
N ALA A 94 9.83 0.76 3.64
CA ALA A 94 10.01 1.65 4.79
C ALA A 94 8.74 2.45 5.11
N ILE A 95 8.09 3.05 4.12
CA ILE A 95 6.88 3.85 4.34
C ILE A 95 5.69 2.95 4.72
N VAL A 96 5.50 1.82 4.04
CA VAL A 96 4.38 0.91 4.32
C VAL A 96 4.50 0.33 5.73
N VAL A 97 5.67 -0.18 6.09
CA VAL A 97 5.93 -0.72 7.45
C VAL A 97 5.83 0.40 8.48
N GLY A 98 6.46 1.55 8.21
CA GLY A 98 6.45 2.73 9.09
C GLY A 98 5.05 3.30 9.34
N THR A 99 4.11 3.11 8.41
CA THR A 99 2.72 3.58 8.56
C THR A 99 1.83 2.50 9.18
N MET A 100 1.93 1.25 8.70
CA MET A 100 1.01 0.18 9.10
C MET A 100 1.30 -0.36 10.50
N VAL A 101 2.57 -0.47 10.91
CA VAL A 101 2.91 -0.98 12.24
C VAL A 101 2.33 -0.07 13.34
N PRO A 102 2.51 1.26 13.33
CA PRO A 102 1.90 2.13 14.33
C PRO A 102 0.36 2.12 14.27
N VAL A 103 -0.23 2.03 13.09
CA VAL A 103 -1.70 1.93 12.93
C VAL A 103 -2.25 0.66 13.58
N VAL A 104 -1.58 -0.48 13.41
CA VAL A 104 -2.02 -1.76 14.00
C VAL A 104 -1.91 -1.73 15.53
N LEU A 105 -0.80 -1.18 16.05
CA LEU A 105 -0.51 -1.19 17.48
C LEU A 105 -1.32 -0.15 18.26
N PHE A 106 -1.38 1.10 17.78
CA PHE A 106 -1.86 2.22 18.58
C PHE A 106 -3.23 2.76 18.16
N HIS A 107 -3.68 2.53 16.93
CA HIS A 107 -4.88 3.21 16.43
C HIS A 107 -6.19 2.54 16.90
N PRO A 108 -7.14 3.28 17.52
CA PRO A 108 -8.37 2.70 18.07
C PRO A 108 -9.29 2.11 17.00
N LYS A 109 -9.25 2.65 15.77
CA LYS A 109 -10.04 2.16 14.63
C LYS A 109 -9.24 1.27 13.66
N ARG A 110 -8.15 0.63 14.12
CA ARG A 110 -7.23 -0.22 13.32
C ARG A 110 -7.92 -1.10 12.28
N ARG A 111 -8.98 -1.82 12.66
CA ARG A 111 -9.71 -2.73 11.74
C ARG A 111 -10.28 -2.00 10.52
N LYS A 112 -10.93 -0.85 10.73
CA LYS A 112 -11.51 -0.07 9.62
C LYS A 112 -10.42 0.46 8.68
N VAL A 113 -9.28 0.88 9.22
CA VAL A 113 -8.15 1.38 8.42
C VAL A 113 -7.58 0.26 7.54
N ILE A 114 -7.30 -0.91 8.12
CA ILE A 114 -6.73 -2.05 7.39
C ILE A 114 -7.69 -2.54 6.30
N LEU A 115 -8.98 -2.67 6.60
CA LEU A 115 -9.98 -3.09 5.61
C LEU A 115 -10.08 -2.09 4.45
N ARG A 116 -10.03 -0.79 4.73
CA ARG A 116 -10.00 0.25 3.70
C ARG A 116 -8.73 0.17 2.87
N PHE A 117 -7.58 -0.02 3.51
CA PHE A 117 -6.32 -0.21 2.82
C PHE A 117 -6.39 -1.41 1.87
N LEU A 118 -6.81 -2.59 2.34
CA LEU A 118 -6.93 -3.80 1.53
C LEU A 118 -7.90 -3.62 0.35
N ALA A 119 -9.05 -2.98 0.58
CA ALA A 119 -10.05 -2.74 -0.46
C ALA A 119 -9.52 -1.77 -1.53
N ILE A 120 -8.97 -0.62 -1.12
CA ILE A 120 -8.46 0.40 -2.04
C ILE A 120 -7.25 -0.13 -2.81
N GLN A 121 -6.30 -0.77 -2.11
CA GLN A 121 -5.12 -1.36 -2.74
C GLN A 121 -5.49 -2.42 -3.78
N GLY A 122 -6.45 -3.30 -3.46
CA GLY A 122 -6.95 -4.28 -4.43
C GLY A 122 -7.58 -3.62 -5.65
N SER A 123 -8.44 -2.61 -5.45
CA SER A 123 -9.05 -1.87 -6.56
C SER A 123 -8.02 -1.14 -7.43
N VAL A 124 -6.98 -0.58 -6.83
CA VAL A 124 -5.87 0.05 -7.54
C VAL A 124 -5.12 -0.96 -8.41
N PHE A 125 -4.87 -2.18 -7.91
CA PHE A 125 -4.27 -3.24 -8.71
C PHE A 125 -5.16 -3.68 -9.88
N LEU A 126 -6.48 -3.71 -9.72
CA LEU A 126 -7.38 -3.99 -10.84
C LEU A 126 -7.36 -2.87 -11.89
N LEU A 127 -7.40 -1.60 -11.47
CA LEU A 127 -7.31 -0.47 -12.39
C LEU A 127 -6.00 -0.51 -13.17
N ARG A 128 -4.89 -0.80 -12.47
CA ARG A 128 -3.57 -1.00 -13.09
C ARG A 128 -3.58 -2.11 -14.13
N SER A 129 -4.20 -3.25 -13.82
CA SER A 129 -4.34 -4.38 -14.75
C SER A 129 -5.03 -3.94 -16.03
N ALA A 130 -6.14 -3.20 -15.90
CA ALA A 130 -6.88 -2.66 -17.04
C ALA A 130 -6.02 -1.67 -17.87
N THR A 131 -5.28 -0.77 -17.21
CA THR A 131 -4.42 0.18 -17.92
C THR A 131 -3.29 -0.49 -18.69
N ILE A 132 -2.66 -1.52 -18.11
CA ILE A 132 -1.55 -2.26 -18.73
C ILE A 132 -2.03 -2.98 -19.99
N ILE A 133 -3.19 -3.65 -19.91
CA ILE A 133 -3.77 -4.38 -21.04
C ILE A 133 -4.15 -3.43 -22.19
N VAL A 134 -4.69 -2.25 -21.88
CA VAL A 134 -5.17 -1.30 -22.91
C VAL A 134 -4.02 -0.55 -23.58
N THR A 135 -2.92 -0.27 -22.87
CA THR A 135 -1.93 0.71 -23.36
C THR A 135 -0.71 0.09 -24.05
N LEU A 136 -0.32 -1.15 -23.74
CA LEU A 136 0.74 -1.92 -24.41
C LEU A 136 1.99 -1.11 -24.80
N LEU A 137 2.41 -0.16 -23.95
CA LEU A 137 3.50 0.78 -24.25
C LEU A 137 4.87 0.10 -24.18
N PRO A 138 5.83 0.39 -25.09
CA PRO A 138 7.20 -0.10 -24.97
C PRO A 138 7.95 0.55 -23.79
N PRO A 139 8.86 -0.18 -23.12
CA PRO A 139 9.59 0.34 -21.97
C PRO A 139 10.46 1.55 -22.34
N PRO A 140 10.47 2.62 -21.52
CA PRO A 140 11.29 3.81 -21.74
C PRO A 140 12.73 3.64 -21.21
N TYR A 141 13.05 2.49 -20.61
CA TYR A 141 14.34 2.23 -19.98
C TYR A 141 15.07 1.04 -20.62
N GLN A 142 16.23 1.32 -21.22
CA GLN A 142 17.03 0.35 -21.99
C GLN A 142 17.57 -0.82 -21.15
N LEU A 143 17.78 -0.62 -19.85
CA LEU A 143 18.35 -1.63 -18.95
C LEU A 143 17.29 -2.56 -18.34
N CYS A 144 16.00 -2.33 -18.61
CA CYS A 144 14.95 -3.25 -18.19
C CYS A 144 14.87 -4.42 -19.18
N VAL A 145 15.59 -5.49 -18.88
CA VAL A 145 15.56 -6.71 -19.70
C VAL A 145 14.56 -7.68 -19.11
N ASN A 146 13.51 -7.98 -19.89
CA ASN A 146 12.56 -9.01 -19.51
C ASN A 146 13.25 -10.39 -19.58
N VAL A 147 13.37 -11.06 -18.43
CA VAL A 147 13.90 -12.42 -18.31
C VAL A 147 12.74 -13.42 -18.26
N SER A 148 11.86 -13.37 -19.27
CA SER A 148 10.76 -14.33 -19.40
C SER A 148 11.25 -15.59 -20.11
N SER A 149 10.97 -16.75 -19.52
CA SER A 149 11.21 -18.04 -20.17
C SER A 149 10.04 -18.32 -21.13
N PRO A 150 10.28 -18.51 -22.44
CA PRO A 150 9.20 -18.70 -23.42
C PRO A 150 8.33 -19.92 -23.11
N ASP A 151 8.91 -20.97 -22.49
CA ASP A 151 8.24 -22.25 -22.26
C ASP A 151 7.53 -22.38 -20.90
N GLU A 152 7.61 -21.36 -20.02
CA GLU A 152 6.99 -21.44 -18.69
C GLU A 152 5.52 -20.98 -18.68
N ASN A 153 4.68 -21.71 -17.93
CA ASN A 153 3.28 -21.37 -17.73
C ASN A 153 3.13 -19.97 -17.09
N VAL A 154 2.38 -19.08 -17.74
CA VAL A 154 2.10 -17.70 -17.29
C VAL A 154 1.59 -17.66 -15.83
N PHE A 155 0.80 -18.64 -15.42
CA PHE A 155 0.27 -18.73 -14.06
C PHE A 155 1.34 -19.00 -12.99
N LEU A 156 2.34 -19.84 -13.30
CA LEU A 156 3.45 -20.11 -12.37
C LEU A 156 4.41 -18.93 -12.31
N GLU A 157 4.64 -18.27 -13.45
CA GLU A 157 5.43 -17.05 -13.53
C GLU A 157 4.79 -15.91 -12.72
N ALA A 158 3.45 -15.81 -12.74
CA ALA A 158 2.70 -14.87 -11.90
C ALA A 158 2.91 -15.12 -10.40
N VAL A 159 2.91 -16.38 -9.97
CA VAL A 159 3.22 -16.71 -8.57
C VAL A 159 4.65 -16.32 -8.21
N LYS A 160 5.63 -16.52 -9.10
CA LYS A 160 7.03 -16.11 -8.85
C LYS A 160 7.18 -14.59 -8.72
N ILE A 161 6.41 -13.82 -9.48
CA ILE A 161 6.38 -12.36 -9.39
C ILE A 161 5.71 -11.90 -8.08
N VAL A 162 4.59 -12.51 -7.69
CA VAL A 162 3.96 -12.25 -6.38
C VAL A 162 4.91 -12.54 -5.23
N LEU A 163 5.74 -13.58 -5.35
CA LEU A 163 6.77 -13.93 -4.37
C LEU A 163 8.03 -13.03 -4.43
N GLY A 164 8.10 -12.10 -5.38
CA GLY A 164 9.24 -11.18 -5.54
C GLY A 164 10.51 -11.85 -6.06
N ILE A 165 10.42 -13.04 -6.65
CA ILE A 165 11.55 -13.78 -7.23
C ILE A 165 11.87 -13.25 -8.64
N ARG A 166 10.90 -12.61 -9.28
CA ARG A 166 10.97 -12.10 -10.66
C ARG A 166 10.43 -10.67 -10.74
N PHE A 167 11.02 -9.89 -11.65
CA PHE A 167 10.65 -8.50 -11.93
C PHE A 167 10.13 -8.39 -13.36
N THR A 168 9.19 -7.47 -13.59
CA THR A 168 8.54 -7.23 -14.88
C THR A 168 8.86 -5.82 -15.36
N CYS A 169 8.99 -5.67 -16.68
CA CYS A 169 9.31 -4.38 -17.32
C CYS A 169 8.09 -3.73 -18.00
N GLY A 170 6.96 -4.45 -18.07
CA GLY A 170 5.77 -4.03 -18.82
C GLY A 170 4.87 -2.99 -18.15
N ASP A 171 5.19 -2.52 -16.94
CA ASP A 171 4.42 -1.46 -16.27
C ASP A 171 5.14 -0.12 -16.32
N ILE A 172 4.59 0.80 -17.10
CA ILE A 172 5.25 2.06 -17.43
C ILE A 172 4.36 3.27 -17.10
N LEU A 173 3.04 3.12 -17.23
CA LEU A 173 2.10 4.23 -17.04
C LEU A 173 1.66 4.40 -15.58
N PHE A 174 1.57 3.32 -14.81
CA PHE A 174 0.99 3.37 -13.47
C PHE A 174 1.86 2.67 -12.42
N SER A 175 2.82 3.40 -11.84
CA SER A 175 3.73 2.86 -10.82
C SER A 175 3.03 2.44 -9.52
N GLY A 176 3.20 1.17 -9.14
CA GLY A 176 2.63 0.59 -7.92
C GLY A 176 3.26 1.17 -6.66
N HIS A 177 4.55 1.52 -6.72
CA HIS A 177 5.26 2.21 -5.64
C HIS A 177 4.67 3.60 -5.38
N ALA A 178 4.44 4.38 -6.45
CA ALA A 178 3.82 5.71 -6.33
C ALA A 178 2.38 5.62 -5.79
N ALA A 179 1.62 4.64 -6.25
CA ALA A 179 0.27 4.39 -5.75
C ALA A 179 0.27 4.04 -4.25
N ASN A 180 1.20 3.19 -3.80
CA ASN A 180 1.37 2.87 -2.38
C ASN A 180 1.73 4.11 -1.55
N PHE A 181 2.68 4.93 -2.01
CA PHE A 181 3.05 6.17 -1.32
C PHE A 181 1.86 7.10 -1.15
N THR A 182 1.06 7.26 -2.20
CA THR A 182 -0.14 8.07 -2.17
C THR A 182 -1.15 7.53 -1.18
N LEU A 183 -1.37 6.21 -1.16
CA LEU A 183 -2.29 5.58 -0.22
C LEU A 183 -1.81 5.73 1.24
N MET A 184 -0.50 5.62 1.48
CA MET A 184 0.07 5.86 2.81
C MET A 184 -0.11 7.32 3.24
N ALA A 185 0.11 8.27 2.34
CA ALA A 185 -0.13 9.70 2.61
C ALA A 185 -1.61 9.98 2.93
N LEU A 186 -2.56 9.37 2.21
CA LEU A 186 -3.98 9.50 2.49
C LEU A 186 -4.37 8.91 3.85
N ILE A 187 -3.80 7.76 4.21
CA ILE A 187 -3.99 7.17 5.54
C ILE A 187 -3.48 8.12 6.62
N TRP A 188 -2.31 8.74 6.40
CA TRP A 188 -1.75 9.70 7.33
C TRP A 188 -2.59 10.98 7.42
N SER A 189 -3.13 11.47 6.31
CA SER A 189 -4.01 12.65 6.31
C SER A 189 -5.33 12.39 7.04
N GLU A 190 -5.94 11.21 6.88
CA GLU A 190 -7.25 10.90 7.46
C GLU A 190 -7.16 10.40 8.91
N TYR A 191 -6.10 9.64 9.24
CA TYR A 191 -5.94 8.96 10.53
C TYR A 191 -4.78 9.49 11.38
N GLY A 192 -3.92 10.35 10.83
CA GLY A 192 -2.76 10.91 11.54
C GLY A 192 -3.14 11.83 12.70
N TYR A 193 -4.26 12.55 12.61
CA TYR A 193 -4.77 13.36 13.72
C TYR A 193 -5.10 12.52 14.95
N GLY A 194 -5.59 11.29 14.77
CA GLY A 194 -5.85 10.36 15.88
C GLY A 194 -4.59 9.72 16.47
N PHE A 195 -3.49 9.70 15.70
CA PHE A 195 -2.18 9.19 16.12
C PHE A 195 -1.42 10.20 16.99
N LEU A 196 -1.47 11.49 16.63
CA LEU A 196 -0.88 12.58 17.40
C LEU A 196 -1.74 13.04 18.58
N ALA A 197 -3.04 12.75 18.57
CA ALA A 197 -3.96 13.09 19.66
C ALA A 197 -3.89 12.14 20.88
N VAL A 198 -2.96 11.17 20.90
CA VAL A 198 -2.71 10.29 22.07
C VAL A 198 -2.30 11.09 23.33
N ASP A 199 -2.02 12.39 23.21
CA ASP A 199 -1.81 13.30 24.36
C ASP A 199 -2.61 14.61 24.31
N ALA A 200 -3.73 14.66 23.59
CA ALA A 200 -4.60 15.85 23.59
C ALA A 200 -5.85 15.72 24.49
N SER A 201 -6.00 14.61 25.22
CA SER A 201 -7.15 14.43 26.13
C SER A 201 -6.93 15.05 27.53
N THR A 202 -5.73 15.56 27.81
CA THR A 202 -5.42 16.39 28.99
C THR A 202 -5.36 17.89 28.68
N ALA A 203 -5.54 18.31 27.42
CA ALA A 203 -5.59 19.72 27.06
C ALA A 203 -6.58 19.98 25.92
N LEU A 204 -7.65 20.68 26.27
CA LEU A 204 -8.68 21.33 25.45
C LEU A 204 -9.86 20.49 24.94
N PRO A 205 -11.08 20.76 25.45
CA PRO A 205 -12.31 20.43 24.74
C PRO A 205 -12.53 21.44 23.60
N LEU A 206 -13.23 21.00 22.55
CA LEU A 206 -13.82 21.79 21.47
C LEU A 206 -12.83 22.34 20.44
N ILE A 207 -12.91 21.81 19.21
CA ILE A 207 -13.12 22.53 17.95
C ILE A 207 -12.94 21.50 16.83
N CYS A 208 -14.04 20.88 16.39
CA CYS A 208 -14.30 20.58 14.98
C CYS A 208 -15.73 20.02 14.83
N ASP A 209 -16.72 20.84 15.18
CA ASP A 209 -18.01 20.71 14.51
C ASP A 209 -17.80 21.16 13.07
N ARG A 210 -17.96 20.23 12.12
CA ARG A 210 -18.21 20.61 10.73
C ARG A 210 -19.55 21.34 10.70
N PRO A 211 -19.67 22.55 10.12
CA PRO A 211 -20.98 23.10 9.87
C PRO A 211 -21.64 22.30 8.74
N CYS A 212 -22.66 21.52 9.10
CA CYS A 212 -23.72 21.16 8.17
C CYS A 212 -24.35 22.46 7.66
N MET A 213 -24.01 22.87 6.44
CA MET A 213 -24.83 23.83 5.70
C MET A 213 -26.15 23.14 5.32
N SER A 214 -27.17 23.30 6.16
CA SER A 214 -28.57 23.16 5.75
C SER A 214 -29.16 24.56 5.61
N HIS A 215 -29.25 25.00 4.36
CA HIS A 215 -30.06 26.13 3.92
C HIS A 215 -31.54 25.84 4.24
N ALA A 216 -32.14 26.63 5.13
CA ALA A 216 -33.58 26.92 5.15
C ALA A 216 -33.87 28.07 6.15
N GLN A 217 -34.03 29.29 5.63
CA GLN A 217 -34.77 30.35 6.34
C GLN A 217 -36.27 29.98 6.34
N PRO A 218 -37.02 30.35 7.39
CA PRO A 218 -37.73 31.63 7.33
C PRO A 218 -37.72 32.39 8.67
N LEU A 219 -37.53 33.71 8.64
CA LEU A 219 -37.91 34.58 9.74
C LEU A 219 -39.00 35.53 9.22
N GLY A 220 -40.22 35.33 9.71
CA GLY A 220 -41.27 36.32 9.68
C GLY A 220 -41.01 37.44 10.68
N ASP A 221 -41.66 38.57 10.41
CA ASP A 221 -42.20 39.58 11.32
C ASP A 221 -41.43 39.92 12.59
N ILE A 222 -41.05 41.20 12.74
CA ILE A 222 -41.54 42.06 13.84
C ILE A 222 -41.16 43.53 13.56
N GLN A 223 -42.15 44.37 13.80
CA GLN A 223 -42.23 45.83 13.80
C GLN A 223 -41.07 46.54 14.52
N HIS A 224 -40.58 47.64 13.94
CA HIS A 224 -40.78 49.00 14.46
C HIS A 224 -40.38 50.06 13.43
#